data_AF-A0A7S3V243-F1
#
_entry.id   AF-A0A7S3V243-F1
#
_cell.length_a   1.000
_cell.length_b   1.000
_cell.length_c   1.000
_cell.angle_alpha   90.00
_cell.angle_beta   90.00
_cell.angle_gamma   90.00
#
_symmetry.space_group_name_H-M   'P 1'
#
loop_
_entity.id
_entity.type
_entity.pdbx_description
1 polymer ?
#
loop_
_entity_poly.entity_id
_entity_poly.type
_entity_poly.pdbx_seq_one_letter_code
_entity_poly.pdbx_strand_id
1 'polypeptide(L)'
;DATFFGFYIGPVDIFNFSLVNTITDMYKAKVYILAVLVAVWSGAWPYLKLLLLLICWYTPPSYLSRKARGHLLIFLDAFGKWCMLDAFLMCMMSVAFRFNIVVFSEKLVSVNVNVDELYGVFVFVIATILSLVLSHAVLAYHRNSSSSRRYKLFETQYRQFRVPCPKGSWFDVGSMKENKIADAKERLLKYVEASSCVHFRGSLFFLNTLVLVTLVACFLLIWLGAFTDAFSFTFTGIAGKLISIVEPKEIKRKHSLISIATALAEGDATGSEYIGVVFLQSVYLIFALLMPLILVIFLFALWFIPMSLRDQKIVFYVTEVVSAWSAIDVFIISILSSVVEINQFAQFLIGDKCDIVEKILKQKCFGVETKFLPGVWYIFAAALMLFFSSRIISWMSEKALERRETLALSASTS
;
A
#
# COMPACT_ATOMS: atom_id res chain seq x y z
N ASP A 1 29.17 9.54 10.49
CA ASP A 1 30.22 10.49 10.91
C ASP A 1 30.79 10.11 12.27
N ALA A 2 32.02 10.53 12.57
CA ALA A 2 32.60 10.34 13.89
C ALA A 2 33.36 11.60 14.36
N THR A 3 33.13 12.01 15.60
CA THR A 3 33.92 13.05 16.25
C THR A 3 34.82 12.38 17.28
N PHE A 4 36.14 12.61 17.21
CA PHE A 4 37.11 12.11 18.19
C PHE A 4 37.89 13.29 18.79
N PHE A 5 37.81 13.48 20.10
CA PHE A 5 38.44 14.58 20.84
C PHE A 5 38.17 15.96 20.21
N GLY A 6 36.95 16.20 19.75
CA GLY A 6 36.57 17.44 19.06
C GLY A 6 37.00 17.54 17.59
N PHE A 7 37.75 16.56 17.06
CA PHE A 7 38.04 16.45 15.63
C PHE A 7 36.89 15.74 14.92
N TYR A 8 36.24 16.47 14.01
CA TYR A 8 35.21 15.92 13.15
C TYR A 8 35.84 15.14 12.00
N ILE A 9 35.60 13.84 11.98
CA ILE A 9 35.83 12.97 10.83
C ILE A 9 34.51 12.96 10.07
N GLY A 10 34.55 13.47 8.84
CA GLY A 10 33.39 13.51 7.96
C GLY A 10 32.81 12.12 7.66
N PRO A 11 31.73 12.06 6.87
CA PRO A 11 31.09 10.80 6.51
C PRO A 11 32.07 9.84 5.87
N VAL A 12 32.07 8.61 6.37
CA VAL A 12 32.81 7.49 5.82
C VAL A 12 31.78 6.47 5.38
N ASP A 13 31.72 6.21 4.07
CA ASP A 13 30.84 5.19 3.51
C ASP A 13 31.34 3.81 3.89
N ILE A 14 30.67 3.20 4.86
CA ILE A 14 31.01 1.85 5.35
C ILE A 14 30.41 0.78 4.42
N PHE A 15 29.28 1.09 3.78
CA PHE A 15 28.51 0.15 2.97
C PHE A 15 27.67 0.88 1.91
N ASN A 16 27.67 0.37 0.68
CA ASN A 16 26.92 0.95 -0.44
C ASN A 16 25.75 0.05 -0.85
N PHE A 17 24.53 0.56 -0.68
CA PHE A 17 23.32 -0.14 -1.06
C PHE A 17 22.92 0.18 -2.51
N SER A 18 22.98 -0.82 -3.38
CA SER A 18 22.33 -0.81 -4.70
C SER A 18 21.41 -2.02 -4.78
N LEU A 19 20.37 -2.01 -5.62
CA LEU A 19 19.42 -3.13 -5.68
C LEU A 19 20.13 -4.49 -5.85
N VAL A 20 21.11 -4.58 -6.74
CA VAL A 20 21.85 -5.82 -7.01
C VAL A 20 22.78 -6.19 -5.85
N ASN A 21 23.47 -5.21 -5.26
CA ASN A 21 24.33 -5.47 -4.10
C ASN A 21 23.48 -5.90 -2.91
N THR A 22 22.40 -5.19 -2.61
CA THR A 22 21.45 -5.50 -1.54
C THR A 22 20.92 -6.92 -1.65
N ILE A 23 20.48 -7.37 -2.83
CA ILE A 23 20.03 -8.76 -3.04
C ILE A 23 21.18 -9.75 -2.81
N THR A 24 22.36 -9.47 -3.35
CA THR A 24 23.55 -10.33 -3.22
C THR A 24 24.00 -10.45 -1.76
N ASP A 25 23.97 -9.35 -1.04
CA ASP A 25 24.42 -9.23 0.35
C ASP A 25 23.40 -9.86 1.31
N MET A 26 22.10 -9.66 1.08
CA MET A 26 21.04 -10.41 1.79
C MET A 26 21.16 -11.91 1.55
N TYR A 27 21.45 -12.33 0.30
CA TYR A 27 21.65 -13.75 -0.01
C TYR A 27 22.88 -14.33 0.70
N LYS A 28 24.01 -13.62 0.71
CA LYS A 28 25.23 -14.02 1.44
C LYS A 28 25.01 -14.03 2.95
N ALA A 29 24.21 -13.11 3.48
CA ALA A 29 23.78 -13.06 4.87
C ALA A 29 22.83 -14.21 5.26
N LYS A 30 22.45 -15.08 4.30
CA LYS A 30 21.44 -16.15 4.46
C LYS A 30 20.04 -15.63 4.79
N VAL A 31 19.81 -14.36 4.48
CA VAL A 31 18.54 -13.65 4.62
C VAL A 31 17.74 -13.84 3.34
N TYR A 32 17.31 -15.08 3.10
CA TYR A 32 16.75 -15.48 1.81
C TYR A 32 15.36 -14.90 1.56
N ILE A 33 14.55 -14.66 2.61
CA ILE A 33 13.18 -14.18 2.43
C ILE A 33 13.21 -12.72 1.94
N LEU A 34 13.97 -11.84 2.61
CA LEU A 34 14.17 -10.46 2.16
C LEU A 34 14.76 -10.39 0.76
N ALA A 35 15.79 -11.21 0.47
CA ALA A 35 16.45 -11.21 -0.83
C ALA A 35 15.45 -11.52 -1.96
N VAL A 36 14.60 -12.53 -1.77
CA VAL A 36 13.56 -12.91 -2.74
C VAL A 36 12.48 -11.83 -2.84
N LEU A 37 12.01 -11.28 -1.71
CA LEU A 37 10.98 -10.24 -1.71
C LEU A 37 11.45 -8.99 -2.47
N VAL A 38 12.66 -8.52 -2.20
CA VAL A 38 13.27 -7.37 -2.89
C VAL A 38 13.50 -7.68 -4.38
N ALA A 39 14.05 -8.86 -4.70
CA ALA A 39 14.29 -9.24 -6.10
C ALA A 39 12.98 -9.31 -6.91
N VAL A 40 11.91 -9.85 -6.34
CA VAL A 40 10.62 -10.01 -7.02
C VAL A 40 9.88 -8.69 -7.12
N TRP A 41 9.67 -7.99 -6.00
CA TRP A 41 8.77 -6.83 -5.95
C TRP A 41 9.42 -5.52 -6.37
N SER A 42 10.73 -5.38 -6.17
CA SER A 42 11.50 -4.18 -6.53
C SER A 42 12.24 -4.36 -7.86
N GLY A 43 12.69 -5.58 -8.14
CA GLY A 43 13.39 -5.95 -9.38
C GLY A 43 12.42 -6.36 -10.49
N ALA A 44 11.91 -7.58 -10.47
CA ALA A 44 11.22 -8.17 -11.61
C ALA A 44 9.83 -7.55 -11.89
N TRP A 45 9.03 -7.33 -10.84
CA TRP A 45 7.62 -6.97 -10.96
C TRP A 45 7.36 -5.61 -11.61
N PRO A 46 8.08 -4.50 -11.29
CA PRO A 46 7.85 -3.21 -11.91
C PRO A 46 8.04 -3.24 -13.43
N TYR A 47 9.08 -3.92 -13.93
CA TYR A 47 9.32 -4.06 -15.36
C TYR A 47 8.29 -4.96 -16.04
N LEU A 48 7.95 -6.10 -15.41
CA LEU A 48 6.92 -7.00 -15.92
C LEU A 48 5.57 -6.29 -16.02
N LYS A 49 5.19 -5.51 -15.01
CA LYS A 49 3.96 -4.71 -15.01
C LYS A 49 3.93 -3.73 -16.18
N LEU A 50 5.01 -2.96 -16.39
CA LEU A 50 5.08 -2.00 -17.50
C LEU A 50 5.00 -2.69 -18.87
N LEU A 51 5.67 -3.83 -19.03
CA LEU A 51 5.57 -4.63 -20.25
C LEU A 51 4.14 -5.13 -20.49
N LEU A 52 3.47 -5.66 -19.46
CA LEU A 52 2.10 -6.14 -19.58
C LEU A 52 1.10 -5.01 -19.84
N LEU A 53 1.31 -3.82 -19.26
CA LEU A 53 0.52 -2.62 -19.58
C LEU A 53 0.71 -2.21 -21.04
N LEU A 54 1.94 -2.25 -21.55
CA LEU A 54 2.26 -1.97 -22.95
C LEU A 54 1.58 -2.98 -23.89
N ILE A 55 1.66 -4.27 -23.58
CA ILE A 55 0.98 -5.34 -24.32
C ILE A 55 -0.54 -5.10 -24.31
N CYS A 56 -1.13 -4.76 -23.17
CA CYS A 56 -2.55 -4.43 -23.08
C CYS A 56 -2.92 -3.23 -23.94
N TRP A 57 -2.05 -2.22 -24.05
CA TRP A 57 -2.32 -1.02 -24.83
C TRP A 57 -2.32 -1.28 -26.34
N TYR A 58 -1.29 -1.97 -26.85
CA TYR A 58 -1.06 -2.14 -28.29
C TYR A 58 -1.72 -3.38 -28.91
N THR A 59 -2.01 -4.42 -28.12
CA THR A 59 -2.49 -5.69 -28.68
C THR A 59 -3.95 -5.58 -29.14
N PRO A 60 -4.25 -5.91 -30.41
CA PRO A 60 -5.62 -5.87 -30.92
C PRO A 60 -6.47 -7.02 -30.36
N PRO A 61 -7.81 -6.90 -30.41
CA PRO A 61 -8.74 -7.88 -29.83
C PRO A 61 -8.65 -9.31 -30.40
N SER A 62 -7.92 -9.51 -31.51
CA SER A 62 -7.70 -10.81 -32.14
C SER A 62 -6.77 -11.72 -31.32
N TYR A 63 -5.76 -11.15 -30.67
CA TYR A 63 -4.79 -11.89 -29.86
C TYR A 63 -5.16 -11.84 -28.37
N LEU A 64 -5.65 -10.70 -27.90
CA LEU A 64 -6.06 -10.53 -26.50
C LEU A 64 -7.54 -10.22 -26.43
N SER A 65 -8.32 -11.21 -26.00
CA SER A 65 -9.77 -11.04 -25.85
C SER A 65 -10.07 -9.90 -24.87
N ARG A 66 -11.15 -9.16 -25.11
CA ARG A 66 -11.53 -7.99 -24.29
C ARG A 66 -11.73 -8.34 -22.82
N LYS A 67 -12.31 -9.51 -22.54
CA LYS A 67 -12.49 -10.00 -21.16
C LYS A 67 -11.15 -10.29 -20.49
N ALA A 68 -10.24 -10.97 -21.20
CA ALA A 68 -8.90 -11.24 -20.70
C ALA A 68 -8.11 -9.94 -20.44
N ARG A 69 -8.16 -8.98 -21.36
CA ARG A 69 -7.55 -7.64 -21.17
C ARG A 69 -8.09 -6.94 -19.92
N GLY A 70 -9.41 -6.94 -19.72
CA GLY A 70 -10.03 -6.33 -18.55
C GLY A 70 -9.55 -6.98 -17.24
N HIS A 71 -9.59 -8.31 -17.15
CA HIS A 71 -9.12 -9.04 -15.98
C HIS A 71 -7.62 -8.81 -15.72
N LEU A 72 -6.80 -8.82 -16.77
CA LEU A 72 -5.37 -8.57 -16.66
C LEU A 72 -5.09 -7.15 -16.14
N LEU A 73 -5.79 -6.13 -16.64
CA LEU A 73 -5.63 -4.76 -16.15
C LEU A 73 -6.04 -4.61 -14.68
N ILE A 74 -7.15 -5.24 -14.26
CA ILE A 74 -7.58 -5.25 -12.85
C ILE A 74 -6.54 -5.96 -11.96
N PHE A 75 -5.94 -7.04 -12.45
CA PHE A 75 -4.88 -7.76 -11.75
C PHE A 75 -3.61 -6.92 -11.61
N LEU A 76 -3.16 -6.27 -12.69
CA LEU A 76 -1.98 -5.39 -12.68
C LEU A 76 -2.15 -4.20 -11.73
N ASP A 77 -3.38 -3.69 -11.63
CA ASP A 77 -3.74 -2.62 -10.70
C ASP A 77 -3.64 -3.08 -9.24
N ALA A 78 -4.25 -4.22 -8.91
CA ALA A 78 -4.28 -4.77 -7.57
C ALA A 78 -2.88 -5.15 -7.04
N PHE A 79 -1.99 -5.64 -7.90
CA PHE A 79 -0.62 -6.01 -7.53
C PHE A 79 0.37 -4.84 -7.65
N GLY A 80 -0.05 -3.69 -8.16
CA GLY A 80 0.83 -2.53 -8.34
C GLY A 80 1.40 -1.99 -7.02
N LYS A 81 0.64 -2.05 -5.92
CA LYS A 81 1.07 -1.59 -4.59
C LYS A 81 2.23 -2.38 -4.00
N TRP A 82 2.43 -3.62 -4.41
CA TRP A 82 3.50 -4.46 -3.87
C TRP A 82 4.88 -3.97 -4.27
N CYS A 83 5.00 -3.14 -5.31
CA CYS A 83 6.25 -2.43 -5.62
C CYS A 83 6.72 -1.51 -4.48
N MET A 84 5.84 -1.10 -3.55
CA MET A 84 6.19 -0.27 -2.39
C MET A 84 6.85 -1.05 -1.26
N LEU A 85 6.92 -2.39 -1.36
CA LEU A 85 7.54 -3.23 -0.34
C LEU A 85 8.99 -2.80 -0.07
N ASP A 86 9.76 -2.50 -1.13
CA ASP A 86 11.14 -2.01 -0.99
C ASP A 86 11.23 -0.72 -0.20
N ALA A 87 10.37 0.25 -0.53
CA ALA A 87 10.37 1.55 0.12
C ALA A 87 10.08 1.41 1.61
N PHE A 88 9.14 0.51 1.99
CA PHE A 88 8.87 0.21 3.38
C PHE A 88 10.02 -0.52 4.08
N LEU A 89 10.66 -1.47 3.41
CA LEU A 89 11.85 -2.15 3.94
C LEU A 89 13.01 -1.17 4.16
N MET A 90 13.25 -0.26 3.22
CA MET A 90 14.27 0.78 3.35
C MET A 90 13.98 1.69 4.54
N CYS A 91 12.76 2.22 4.68
CA CYS A 91 12.37 3.01 5.85
C CYS A 91 12.63 2.27 7.18
N MET A 92 12.30 0.96 7.22
CA MET A 92 12.51 0.12 8.40
C MET A 92 14.00 -0.08 8.71
N MET A 93 14.82 -0.34 7.68
CA MET A 93 16.26 -0.51 7.85
C MET A 93 16.95 0.79 8.23
N SER A 94 16.56 1.93 7.63
CA SER A 94 17.07 3.25 7.99
C SER A 94 16.83 3.55 9.47
N VAL A 95 15.62 3.29 9.98
CA VAL A 95 15.31 3.51 11.41
C VAL A 95 16.04 2.52 12.31
N ALA A 96 16.19 1.28 11.89
CA ALA A 96 16.77 0.25 12.73
C ALA A 96 18.31 0.33 12.85
N PHE A 97 18.99 0.75 11.79
CA PHE A 97 20.45 0.93 11.79
C PHE A 97 20.91 2.33 12.18
N ARG A 98 19.97 3.25 12.40
CA ARG A 98 20.27 4.57 12.94
C ARG A 98 20.69 4.46 14.41
N PHE A 99 21.93 4.73 14.77
CA PHE A 99 22.33 4.82 16.17
C PHE A 99 23.43 5.85 16.40
N ASN A 100 23.31 6.56 17.52
CA ASN A 100 24.30 7.52 17.98
C ASN A 100 24.95 6.96 19.24
N ILE A 101 26.26 6.74 19.19
CA ILE A 101 27.05 6.31 20.34
C ILE A 101 27.90 7.50 20.77
N VAL A 102 27.50 8.15 21.87
CA VAL A 102 28.31 9.18 22.52
C VAL A 102 29.09 8.54 23.66
N VAL A 103 30.39 8.29 23.47
CA VAL A 103 31.25 7.76 24.53
C VAL A 103 31.78 8.94 25.36
N PHE A 104 31.44 8.91 26.65
CA PHE A 104 31.73 9.92 27.68
C PHE A 104 30.88 11.19 27.63
N SER A 105 30.42 11.62 28.81
CA SER A 105 29.47 12.72 29.03
C SER A 105 29.93 14.10 28.51
N GLU A 106 31.18 14.22 28.06
CA GLU A 106 31.78 15.45 27.50
C GLU A 106 31.85 15.46 25.96
N LYS A 107 31.15 14.58 25.24
CA LYS A 107 31.21 14.47 23.75
C LYS A 107 32.62 14.22 23.20
N LEU A 108 33.51 13.61 23.97
CA LEU A 108 34.88 13.33 23.53
C LEU A 108 34.92 12.36 22.35
N VAL A 109 34.02 11.38 22.28
CA VAL A 109 33.88 10.53 21.09
C VAL A 109 32.39 10.36 20.76
N SER A 110 31.95 10.80 19.58
CA SER A 110 30.58 10.55 19.09
C SER A 110 30.62 9.83 17.76
N VAL A 111 30.04 8.65 17.67
CA VAL A 111 29.89 7.91 16.40
C VAL A 111 28.41 7.91 16.03
N ASN A 112 28.09 8.53 14.91
CA ASN A 112 26.75 8.55 14.35
C ASN A 112 26.70 7.66 13.11
N VAL A 113 25.92 6.59 13.21
CA VAL A 113 25.63 5.69 12.08
C VAL A 113 24.22 6.02 11.61
N ASN A 114 24.15 6.54 10.40
CA ASN A 114 22.91 6.78 9.67
C ASN A 114 22.94 6.00 8.36
N VAL A 115 21.76 5.77 7.80
CA VAL A 115 21.60 5.21 6.45
C VAL A 115 21.13 6.37 5.58
N ASP A 116 22.00 6.84 4.70
CA ASP A 116 21.67 7.94 3.80
C ASP A 116 21.03 7.39 2.52
N GLU A 117 19.82 7.84 2.20
CA GLU A 117 19.14 7.37 1.00
C GLU A 117 19.69 8.05 -0.26
N LEU A 118 20.26 7.25 -1.15
CA LEU A 118 20.69 7.71 -2.47
C LEU A 118 19.51 8.08 -3.36
N TYR A 119 19.75 8.99 -4.32
CA TYR A 119 18.77 9.45 -5.30
C TYR A 119 17.99 8.33 -6.03
N GLY A 120 18.60 7.15 -6.19
CA GLY A 120 17.97 5.98 -6.79
C GLY A 120 16.67 5.56 -6.11
N VAL A 121 16.58 5.67 -4.78
CA VAL A 121 15.36 5.31 -4.02
C VAL A 121 14.22 6.25 -4.38
N PHE A 122 14.46 7.56 -4.46
CA PHE A 122 13.44 8.53 -4.84
C PHE A 122 12.95 8.32 -6.27
N VAL A 123 13.87 8.10 -7.21
CA VAL A 123 13.51 7.80 -8.62
C VAL A 123 12.68 6.52 -8.70
N PHE A 124 13.03 5.49 -7.94
CA PHE A 124 12.26 4.24 -7.87
C PHE A 124 10.84 4.46 -7.32
N VAL A 125 10.69 5.17 -6.21
CA VAL A 125 9.37 5.48 -5.62
C VAL A 125 8.52 6.34 -6.58
N ILE A 126 9.11 7.34 -7.23
CA ILE A 126 8.39 8.15 -8.22
C ILE A 126 7.95 7.29 -9.41
N ALA A 127 8.85 6.44 -9.95
CA ALA A 127 8.53 5.56 -11.06
C ALA A 127 7.40 4.57 -10.72
N THR A 128 7.41 4.02 -9.51
CA THR A 128 6.36 3.10 -9.05
C THR A 128 5.01 3.82 -8.87
N ILE A 129 4.98 5.04 -8.33
CA ILE A 129 3.77 5.88 -8.27
C ILE A 129 3.25 6.19 -9.68
N LEU A 130 4.12 6.61 -10.60
CA LEU A 130 3.74 6.86 -12.00
C LEU A 130 3.17 5.59 -12.67
N SER A 131 3.72 4.42 -12.35
CA SER A 131 3.19 3.14 -12.86
C SER A 131 1.78 2.82 -12.35
N LEU A 132 1.42 3.25 -11.14
CA LEU A 132 0.06 3.09 -10.59
C LEU A 132 -0.91 4.02 -11.32
N VAL A 133 -0.54 5.29 -11.49
CA VAL A 133 -1.34 6.27 -12.24
C VAL A 133 -1.58 5.79 -13.68
N LEU A 134 -0.54 5.28 -14.34
CA LEU A 134 -0.66 4.75 -15.70
C LEU A 134 -1.61 3.56 -15.78
N SER A 135 -1.57 2.64 -14.81
CA SER A 135 -2.48 1.49 -14.73
C SER A 135 -3.94 1.93 -14.70
N HIS A 136 -4.28 2.89 -13.82
CA HIS A 136 -5.63 3.45 -13.73
C HIS A 136 -6.08 4.12 -15.02
N ALA A 137 -5.20 4.91 -15.65
CA ALA A 137 -5.50 5.57 -16.92
C ALA A 137 -5.83 4.55 -18.00
N VAL A 138 -5.00 3.52 -18.18
CA VAL A 138 -5.21 2.46 -19.17
C VAL A 138 -6.50 1.69 -18.90
N LEU A 139 -6.80 1.37 -17.63
CA LEU A 139 -8.04 0.70 -17.24
C LEU A 139 -9.28 1.57 -17.53
N ALA A 140 -9.23 2.87 -17.25
CA ALA A 140 -10.31 3.81 -17.55
C ALA A 140 -10.59 3.90 -19.06
N TYR A 141 -9.55 4.02 -19.90
CA TYR A 141 -9.69 3.98 -21.35
C TYR A 141 -10.26 2.64 -21.85
N HIS A 142 -9.84 1.53 -21.27
CA HIS A 142 -10.39 0.21 -21.60
C HIS A 142 -11.89 0.10 -21.26
N ARG A 143 -12.33 0.60 -20.10
CA ARG A 143 -13.74 0.63 -19.70
C ARG A 143 -14.58 1.53 -20.60
N ASN A 144 -14.08 2.73 -20.93
CA ASN A 144 -14.75 3.64 -21.85
C ASN A 144 -14.96 2.99 -23.23
N SER A 145 -13.91 2.40 -23.81
CA SER A 145 -14.00 1.75 -25.13
C SER A 145 -14.95 0.55 -25.14
N SER A 146 -14.96 -0.24 -24.06
CA SER A 146 -15.87 -1.40 -23.89
C SER A 146 -17.34 -0.95 -23.81
N SER A 147 -17.59 0.16 -23.13
CA SER A 147 -18.94 0.72 -22.93
C SER A 147 -19.52 1.30 -24.20
N SER A 148 -18.72 2.11 -24.93
CA SER A 148 -19.14 2.64 -26.24
C SER A 148 -19.48 1.54 -27.24
N ARG A 149 -18.79 0.39 -27.19
CA ARG A 149 -19.08 -0.75 -28.06
C ARG A 149 -20.33 -1.51 -27.63
N ARG A 150 -20.54 -1.71 -26.32
CA ARG A 150 -21.77 -2.32 -25.78
C ARG A 150 -23.00 -1.54 -26.25
N TYR A 151 -22.94 -0.21 -26.18
CA TYR A 151 -23.99 0.66 -26.72
C TYR A 151 -24.26 0.44 -28.22
N LYS A 152 -23.21 0.43 -29.07
CA LYS A 152 -23.37 0.19 -30.52
C LYS A 152 -24.03 -1.15 -30.83
N LEU A 153 -23.74 -2.20 -30.05
CA LEU A 153 -24.37 -3.51 -30.22
C LEU A 153 -25.87 -3.47 -29.89
N PHE A 154 -26.24 -2.80 -28.79
CA PHE A 154 -27.65 -2.59 -28.45
C PHE A 154 -28.37 -1.77 -29.53
N GLU A 155 -27.76 -0.70 -30.05
CA GLU A 155 -28.33 0.10 -31.13
C GLU A 155 -28.57 -0.71 -32.41
N THR A 156 -27.62 -1.55 -32.83
CA THR A 156 -27.81 -2.40 -34.01
C THR A 156 -28.93 -3.42 -33.86
N GLN A 157 -29.23 -3.84 -32.63
CA GLN A 157 -30.31 -4.79 -32.33
C GLN A 157 -31.70 -4.12 -32.36
N TYR A 158 -31.79 -2.81 -32.08
CA TYR A 158 -33.05 -2.04 -32.00
C TYR A 158 -33.16 -0.94 -33.06
N ARG A 159 -32.92 -1.30 -34.33
CA ARG A 159 -32.83 -0.42 -35.53
C ARG A 159 -34.01 0.54 -35.81
N GLN A 160 -35.06 0.58 -35.00
CA GLN A 160 -36.26 1.39 -35.28
C GLN A 160 -36.28 2.76 -34.57
N PHE A 161 -35.48 2.99 -33.52
CA PHE A 161 -35.43 4.27 -32.81
C PHE A 161 -34.05 4.92 -32.92
N ARG A 162 -33.95 6.00 -33.70
CA ARG A 162 -32.74 6.86 -33.74
C ARG A 162 -32.70 7.72 -32.47
N VAL A 163 -32.15 7.18 -31.39
CA VAL A 163 -31.77 7.99 -30.24
C VAL A 163 -30.35 8.52 -30.49
N PRO A 164 -30.07 9.82 -30.35
CA PRO A 164 -28.72 10.34 -30.53
C PRO A 164 -27.76 9.65 -29.57
N CYS A 165 -26.67 9.08 -30.09
CA CYS A 165 -25.57 8.54 -29.27
C CYS A 165 -25.13 9.57 -28.22
N PRO A 166 -25.07 9.22 -26.93
CA PRO A 166 -24.25 10.00 -26.02
C PRO A 166 -22.80 9.80 -26.44
N LYS A 167 -22.11 10.90 -26.78
CA LYS A 167 -20.63 10.96 -26.83
C LYS A 167 -20.07 10.85 -25.40
N GLY A 168 -20.44 9.80 -24.66
CA GLY A 168 -20.32 9.74 -23.21
C GLY A 168 -19.21 8.81 -22.73
N SER A 169 -18.64 9.18 -21.57
CA SER A 169 -17.75 8.35 -20.77
C SER A 169 -18.53 7.16 -20.16
N TRP A 170 -17.84 6.11 -19.68
CA TRP A 170 -18.49 5.02 -18.92
C TRP A 170 -19.32 5.56 -17.73
N PHE A 171 -18.89 6.70 -17.18
CA PHE A 171 -19.58 7.43 -16.12
C PHE A 171 -20.93 8.02 -16.55
N ASP A 172 -21.15 8.31 -17.83
CA ASP A 172 -22.37 9.00 -18.29
C ASP A 172 -23.50 8.03 -18.68
N VAL A 173 -23.20 6.72 -18.75
CA VAL A 173 -24.19 5.69 -19.07
C VAL A 173 -25.25 5.63 -17.97
N GLY A 174 -26.48 6.03 -18.31
CA GLY A 174 -27.63 6.11 -17.40
C GLY A 174 -28.01 7.53 -16.96
N SER A 175 -27.33 8.58 -17.44
CA SER A 175 -27.63 9.98 -17.07
C SER A 175 -28.69 10.67 -17.96
N MET A 176 -29.34 9.95 -18.89
CA MET A 176 -30.37 10.55 -19.74
C MET A 176 -31.57 11.04 -18.92
N LYS A 177 -31.63 12.36 -18.70
CA LYS A 177 -32.72 13.19 -18.17
C LYS A 177 -33.71 12.47 -17.25
N GLU A 178 -33.34 12.46 -15.98
CA GLU A 178 -34.13 12.09 -14.81
C GLU A 178 -35.56 12.68 -14.79
N ASN A 179 -35.81 13.79 -15.51
CA ASN A 179 -37.12 14.45 -15.59
C ASN A 179 -38.21 13.70 -16.38
N LYS A 180 -37.88 12.74 -17.26
CA LYS A 180 -38.90 11.86 -17.90
C LYS A 180 -39.02 10.50 -17.21
N ILE A 181 -38.05 10.15 -16.37
CA ILE A 181 -37.94 8.87 -15.68
C ILE A 181 -38.67 8.89 -14.32
N ALA A 182 -38.99 10.05 -13.74
CA ALA A 182 -39.72 10.13 -12.46
C ALA A 182 -41.00 9.25 -12.43
N ASP A 183 -41.78 9.24 -13.51
CA ASP A 183 -43.03 8.48 -13.62
C ASP A 183 -42.83 6.95 -13.82
N ALA A 184 -41.66 6.55 -14.34
CA ALA A 184 -41.25 5.14 -14.49
C ALA A 184 -40.48 4.63 -13.26
N LYS A 185 -39.71 5.49 -12.59
CA LYS A 185 -38.97 5.25 -11.35
C LYS A 185 -39.94 4.94 -10.22
N GLU A 186 -41.09 5.62 -10.18
CA GLU A 186 -42.17 5.35 -9.21
C GLU A 186 -42.85 3.98 -9.44
N ARG A 187 -43.02 3.55 -10.70
CA ARG A 187 -43.54 2.21 -11.03
C ARG A 187 -42.54 1.08 -10.75
N LEU A 188 -41.25 1.32 -10.97
CA LEU A 188 -40.17 0.36 -10.68
C LEU A 188 -39.88 0.24 -9.18
N LEU A 189 -39.96 1.35 -8.43
CA LEU A 189 -39.89 1.34 -6.96
C LEU A 189 -41.03 0.51 -6.36
N LYS A 190 -42.27 0.67 -6.87
CA LYS A 190 -43.42 -0.18 -6.49
C LYS A 190 -43.23 -1.65 -6.84
N TYR A 191 -42.56 -1.97 -7.96
CA TYR A 191 -42.27 -3.36 -8.34
C TYR A 191 -41.19 -4.00 -7.46
N VAL A 192 -40.18 -3.23 -7.05
CA VAL A 192 -39.12 -3.68 -6.12
C VAL A 192 -39.66 -3.81 -4.69
N GLU A 193 -40.54 -2.91 -4.25
CA GLU A 193 -41.29 -3.04 -2.99
C GLU A 193 -42.21 -4.26 -3.01
N ALA A 194 -42.94 -4.53 -4.10
CA ALA A 194 -43.81 -5.70 -4.23
C ALA A 194 -43.05 -7.04 -4.28
N SER A 195 -41.78 -7.03 -4.74
CA SER A 195 -40.88 -8.20 -4.71
C SER A 195 -40.15 -8.41 -3.37
N SER A 196 -40.33 -7.50 -2.40
CA SER A 196 -39.70 -7.58 -1.10
C SER A 196 -40.47 -8.52 -0.17
N CYS A 197 -40.11 -9.80 -0.25
CA CYS A 197 -40.38 -10.83 0.75
C CYS A 197 -40.23 -10.30 2.18
N VAL A 198 -41.34 -10.30 2.93
CA VAL A 198 -41.43 -9.93 4.35
C VAL A 198 -40.51 -10.80 5.24
N HIS A 199 -40.06 -11.97 4.76
CA HIS A 199 -39.10 -12.83 5.45
C HIS A 199 -37.63 -12.37 5.33
N PHE A 200 -37.28 -11.50 4.37
CA PHE A 200 -35.90 -11.10 4.04
C PHE A 200 -35.41 -9.86 4.82
N ARG A 201 -36.31 -9.12 5.49
CA ARG A 201 -35.99 -7.89 6.23
C ARG A 201 -35.04 -8.11 7.41
N GLY A 202 -35.16 -9.27 8.09
CA GLY A 202 -34.23 -9.68 9.15
C GLY A 202 -32.83 -10.03 8.65
N SER A 203 -32.74 -10.72 7.49
CA SER A 203 -31.46 -11.08 6.86
C SER A 203 -30.68 -9.86 6.36
N LEU A 204 -31.38 -8.85 5.83
CA LEU A 204 -30.75 -7.62 5.35
C LEU A 204 -30.30 -6.71 6.51
N PHE A 205 -31.09 -6.63 7.58
CA PHE A 205 -30.69 -5.91 8.80
C PHE A 205 -29.43 -6.51 9.41
N PHE A 206 -29.39 -7.84 9.58
CA PHE A 206 -28.21 -8.53 10.10
C PHE A 206 -26.96 -8.31 9.23
N LEU A 207 -27.09 -8.40 7.91
CA LEU A 207 -25.99 -8.15 6.98
C LEU A 207 -25.47 -6.70 7.08
N ASN A 208 -26.37 -5.72 7.12
CA ASN A 208 -26.01 -4.31 7.26
C ASN A 208 -25.32 -4.03 8.60
N THR A 209 -25.82 -4.61 9.70
CA THR A 209 -25.17 -4.52 11.01
C THR A 209 -23.78 -5.16 10.98
N LEU A 210 -23.64 -6.34 10.37
CA LEU A 210 -22.36 -7.03 10.26
C LEU A 210 -21.34 -6.22 9.46
N VAL A 211 -21.73 -5.68 8.30
CA VAL A 211 -20.86 -4.82 7.48
C VAL A 211 -20.47 -3.56 8.25
N LEU A 212 -21.43 -2.92 8.93
CA LEU A 212 -21.15 -1.73 9.74
C LEU A 212 -20.13 -2.02 10.84
N VAL A 213 -20.36 -3.06 11.64
CA VAL A 213 -19.45 -3.47 12.71
C VAL A 213 -18.07 -3.81 12.16
N THR A 214 -17.99 -4.50 11.03
CA THR A 214 -16.72 -4.85 10.39
C THR A 214 -15.95 -3.61 9.93
N LEU A 215 -16.62 -2.65 9.26
CA LEU A 215 -15.97 -1.42 8.80
C LEU A 215 -15.53 -0.52 9.96
N VAL A 216 -16.36 -0.39 11.01
CA VAL A 216 -16.01 0.37 12.21
C VAL A 216 -14.84 -0.29 12.95
N ALA A 217 -14.88 -1.61 13.15
CA ALA A 217 -13.78 -2.35 13.74
C ALA A 217 -12.49 -2.20 12.92
N CYS A 218 -12.57 -2.28 11.60
CA CYS A 218 -11.43 -2.07 10.71
C CYS A 218 -10.84 -0.66 10.88
N PHE A 219 -11.68 0.39 10.88
CA PHE A 219 -11.21 1.76 11.10
C PHE A 219 -10.49 1.91 12.45
N LEU A 220 -11.09 1.39 13.52
CA LEU A 220 -10.51 1.45 14.87
C LEU A 220 -9.21 0.65 14.97
N LEU A 221 -9.12 -0.53 14.36
CA LEU A 221 -7.89 -1.33 14.37
C LEU A 221 -6.76 -0.67 13.56
N ILE A 222 -7.05 -0.05 12.42
CA ILE A 222 -6.05 0.74 11.67
C ILE A 222 -5.55 1.90 12.54
N TRP A 223 -6.48 2.65 13.14
CA TRP A 223 -6.13 3.79 13.98
C TRP A 223 -5.31 3.37 15.21
N LEU A 224 -5.81 2.42 16.00
CA LEU A 224 -5.12 1.92 17.19
C LEU A 224 -3.78 1.27 16.84
N GLY A 225 -3.72 0.48 15.77
CA GLY A 225 -2.49 -0.13 15.27
C GLY A 225 -1.45 0.91 14.85
N ALA A 226 -1.88 2.04 14.28
CA ALA A 226 -0.96 3.09 13.84
C ALA A 226 -0.19 3.75 15.01
N PHE A 227 -0.84 3.93 16.16
CA PHE A 227 -0.27 4.57 17.34
C PHE A 227 0.32 3.59 18.36
N THR A 228 -0.12 2.33 18.36
CA THR A 228 0.42 1.31 19.26
C THR A 228 1.73 0.74 18.72
N ASP A 229 2.73 0.60 19.59
CA ASP A 229 4.01 -0.02 19.22
C ASP A 229 3.81 -1.41 18.62
N ALA A 230 4.38 -1.62 17.43
CA ALA A 230 4.27 -2.86 16.66
C ALA A 230 5.44 -3.81 16.92
N PHE A 231 6.64 -3.28 17.11
CA PHE A 231 7.83 -4.08 17.44
C PHE A 231 8.82 -3.25 18.25
N SER A 232 9.78 -3.93 18.86
CA SER A 232 10.90 -3.30 19.54
C SER A 232 12.23 -3.89 19.15
N PHE A 233 13.25 -3.05 19.06
CA PHE A 233 14.65 -3.42 18.93
C PHE A 233 15.33 -3.34 20.30
N THR A 234 16.04 -4.39 20.67
CA THR A 234 16.91 -4.43 21.85
C THR A 234 18.35 -4.63 21.36
N PHE A 235 19.19 -3.63 21.58
CA PHE A 235 20.61 -3.73 21.23
C PHE A 235 21.34 -4.60 22.25
N THR A 236 22.08 -5.60 21.76
CA THR A 236 22.82 -6.59 22.55
C THR A 236 24.30 -6.58 22.18
N GLY A 237 25.10 -7.38 22.89
CA GLY A 237 26.56 -7.40 22.72
C GLY A 237 27.27 -6.26 23.44
N ILE A 238 28.53 -6.05 23.08
CA ILE A 238 29.39 -5.00 23.66
C ILE A 238 28.80 -3.62 23.40
N ALA A 239 28.36 -3.36 22.18
CA ALA A 239 27.70 -2.10 21.82
C ALA A 239 26.41 -1.88 22.63
N GLY A 240 25.57 -2.90 22.80
CA GLY A 240 24.37 -2.81 23.66
C GLY A 240 24.70 -2.48 25.12
N LYS A 241 25.77 -3.08 25.67
CA LYS A 241 26.26 -2.73 27.02
C LYS A 241 26.76 -1.30 27.11
N LEU A 242 27.49 -0.82 26.10
CA LEU A 242 27.97 0.56 26.06
C LEU A 242 26.80 1.56 26.02
N ILE A 243 25.80 1.30 25.17
CA ILE A 243 24.56 2.08 25.11
C ILE A 243 23.87 2.08 26.49
N SER A 244 23.86 0.94 27.20
CA SER A 244 23.23 0.87 28.52
C SER A 244 23.87 1.74 29.59
N ILE A 245 25.17 2.01 29.48
CA ILE A 245 25.93 2.83 30.43
C ILE A 245 25.74 4.31 30.11
N VAL A 246 25.74 4.67 28.83
CA VAL A 246 25.64 6.07 28.38
C VAL A 246 24.19 6.54 28.41
N GLU A 247 23.30 5.80 27.77
CA GLU A 247 21.92 6.20 27.55
C GLU A 247 20.96 5.01 27.71
N PRO A 248 20.59 4.66 28.95
CA PRO A 248 19.86 3.42 29.25
C PRO A 248 18.46 3.35 28.60
N LYS A 249 17.91 4.49 28.17
CA LYS A 249 16.63 4.56 27.44
C LYS A 249 16.75 4.07 25.99
N GLU A 250 17.93 4.19 25.37
CA GLU A 250 18.16 3.87 23.96
C GLU A 250 18.44 2.39 23.69
N ILE A 251 18.67 1.58 24.75
CA ILE A 251 18.87 0.13 24.63
C ILE A 251 17.65 -0.53 23.95
N LYS A 252 16.45 -0.05 24.30
CA LYS A 252 15.18 -0.59 23.85
C LYS A 252 14.37 0.47 23.13
N ARG A 253 14.37 0.40 21.81
CA ARG A 253 13.54 1.27 20.97
C ARG A 253 12.28 0.56 20.55
N LYS A 254 11.16 1.23 20.71
CA LYS A 254 9.86 0.72 20.29
C LYS A 254 9.39 1.52 19.10
N HIS A 255 8.76 0.84 18.16
CA HIS A 255 8.30 1.46 16.94
C HIS A 255 6.86 1.05 16.62
N SER A 256 6.01 2.05 16.39
CA SER A 256 4.69 1.99 15.76
C SER A 256 4.77 2.49 14.31
N LEU A 257 3.66 2.41 13.56
CA LEU A 257 3.58 2.95 12.20
C LEU A 257 3.96 4.43 12.18
N ILE A 258 3.38 5.22 13.11
CA ILE A 258 3.64 6.66 13.21
C ILE A 258 5.07 6.94 13.67
N SER A 259 5.58 6.21 14.66
CA SER A 259 6.91 6.51 15.18
C SER A 259 8.02 6.24 14.15
N ILE A 260 7.81 5.29 13.21
CA ILE A 260 8.75 5.09 12.10
C ILE A 260 8.78 6.35 11.25
N ALA A 261 7.60 6.87 10.86
CA ALA A 261 7.52 8.09 10.07
C ALA A 261 8.17 9.28 10.78
N THR A 262 8.04 9.43 12.10
CA THR A 262 8.70 10.52 12.84
C THR A 262 10.21 10.27 12.99
N ALA A 263 10.62 9.02 13.20
CA ALA A 263 12.04 8.65 13.31
C ALA A 263 12.84 8.87 12.02
N LEU A 264 12.18 8.78 10.84
CA LEU A 264 12.78 9.20 9.58
C LEU A 264 13.07 10.72 9.60
N ALA A 265 12.15 11.54 10.10
CA ALA A 265 12.25 13.01 10.08
C ALA A 265 13.25 13.59 11.09
N GLU A 266 13.61 12.85 12.14
CA GLU A 266 14.53 13.31 13.18
C GLU A 266 16.01 13.34 12.75
N GLY A 267 16.34 12.98 11.50
CA GLY A 267 17.71 13.02 10.97
C GLY A 267 18.30 14.43 10.91
N ASP A 268 19.63 14.57 11.08
CA ASP A 268 20.39 15.82 10.84
C ASP A 268 20.46 16.16 9.34
N ALA A 269 19.41 15.89 8.58
CA ALA A 269 19.35 16.13 7.15
C ALA A 269 19.34 17.64 6.90
N THR A 270 20.42 18.16 6.31
CA THR A 270 20.54 19.58 5.95
C THR A 270 20.42 19.77 4.43
N GLY A 271 19.75 20.84 4.01
CA GLY A 271 19.63 21.17 2.58
C GLY A 271 18.76 20.18 1.78
N SER A 272 19.31 19.59 0.71
CA SER A 272 18.56 18.75 -0.25
C SER A 272 18.15 17.39 0.29
N GLU A 273 18.84 16.86 1.31
CA GLU A 273 18.54 15.57 1.94
C GLU A 273 17.22 15.62 2.72
N TYR A 274 16.91 16.77 3.33
CA TYR A 274 15.66 16.98 4.06
C TYR A 274 14.44 16.77 3.16
N ILE A 275 14.50 17.20 1.90
CA ILE A 275 13.40 17.04 0.94
C ILE A 275 13.14 15.56 0.66
N GLY A 276 14.20 14.76 0.54
CA GLY A 276 14.11 13.32 0.32
C GLY A 276 13.44 12.59 1.49
N VAL A 277 13.87 12.91 2.71
CA VAL A 277 13.29 12.36 3.94
C VAL A 277 11.80 12.70 4.06
N VAL A 278 11.42 13.97 3.88
CA VAL A 278 10.02 14.40 3.92
C VAL A 278 9.18 13.72 2.83
N PHE A 279 9.75 13.53 1.63
CA PHE A 279 9.08 12.81 0.55
C PHE A 279 8.81 11.35 0.93
N LEU A 280 9.81 10.61 1.42
CA LEU A 280 9.63 9.21 1.85
C LEU A 280 8.65 9.10 3.01
N GLN A 281 8.74 9.99 4.00
CA GLN A 281 7.80 10.06 5.11
C GLN A 281 6.36 10.26 4.61
N SER A 282 6.17 11.18 3.68
CA SER A 282 4.86 11.49 3.10
C SER A 282 4.30 10.29 2.34
N VAL A 283 5.10 9.66 1.46
CA VAL A 283 4.69 8.48 0.70
C VAL A 283 4.35 7.32 1.66
N TYR A 284 5.19 7.08 2.65
CA TYR A 284 4.98 6.05 3.66
C TYR A 284 3.64 6.25 4.39
N LEU A 285 3.37 7.45 4.92
CA LEU A 285 2.12 7.75 5.63
C LEU A 285 0.90 7.70 4.72
N ILE A 286 1.02 8.19 3.47
CA ILE A 286 -0.08 8.18 2.52
C ILE A 286 -0.50 6.73 2.21
N PHE A 287 0.43 5.86 1.84
CA PHE A 287 0.13 4.50 1.40
C PHE A 287 -0.18 3.55 2.57
N ALA A 288 0.53 3.66 3.70
CA ALA A 288 0.37 2.75 4.83
C ALA A 288 -0.76 3.14 5.80
N LEU A 289 -1.17 4.41 5.85
CA LEU A 289 -2.18 4.89 6.81
C LEU A 289 -3.35 5.64 6.15
N LEU A 290 -3.08 6.69 5.38
CA LEU A 290 -4.15 7.56 4.87
C LEU A 290 -5.05 6.82 3.87
N MET A 291 -4.48 6.14 2.88
CA MET A 291 -5.23 5.41 1.85
C MET A 291 -6.11 4.29 2.43
N PRO A 292 -5.65 3.43 3.36
CA PRO A 292 -6.52 2.49 4.07
C PRO A 292 -7.69 3.14 4.80
N LEU A 293 -7.49 4.28 5.49
CA LEU A 293 -8.58 4.97 6.18
C LEU A 293 -9.60 5.54 5.20
N ILE A 294 -9.13 6.17 4.12
CA ILE A 294 -9.98 6.65 3.03
C ILE A 294 -10.76 5.48 2.40
N LEU A 295 -10.12 4.31 2.20
CA LEU A 295 -10.77 3.14 1.63
C LEU A 295 -11.98 2.71 2.47
N VAL A 296 -11.84 2.67 3.80
CA VAL A 296 -12.96 2.33 4.69
C VAL A 296 -14.13 3.30 4.54
N ILE A 297 -13.86 4.60 4.39
CA ILE A 297 -14.89 5.62 4.17
C ILE A 297 -15.62 5.41 2.84
N PHE A 298 -14.87 5.13 1.77
CA PHE A 298 -15.46 4.86 0.45
C PHE A 298 -16.26 3.55 0.42
N LEU A 299 -15.80 2.50 1.09
CA LEU A 299 -16.55 1.25 1.25
C LEU A 299 -17.84 1.46 2.05
N PHE A 300 -17.80 2.27 3.11
CA PHE A 300 -18.99 2.68 3.85
C PHE A 300 -19.98 3.42 2.94
N ALA A 301 -19.50 4.40 2.18
CA ALA A 301 -20.33 5.16 1.24
C ALA A 301 -21.01 4.24 0.22
N LEU A 302 -20.25 3.35 -0.43
CA LEU A 302 -20.76 2.37 -1.40
C LEU A 302 -21.84 1.45 -0.85
N TRP A 303 -21.75 1.09 0.43
CA TRP A 303 -22.70 0.16 1.04
C TRP A 303 -23.96 0.86 1.58
N PHE A 304 -23.81 1.98 2.28
CA PHE A 304 -24.89 2.59 3.06
C PHE A 304 -25.57 3.80 2.39
N ILE A 305 -24.88 4.50 1.50
CA ILE A 305 -25.43 5.73 0.91
C ILE A 305 -26.17 5.38 -0.38
N PRO A 306 -27.50 5.65 -0.47
CA PRO A 306 -28.24 5.44 -1.71
C PRO A 306 -27.79 6.46 -2.76
N MET A 307 -27.11 5.98 -3.80
CA MET A 307 -26.54 6.81 -4.86
C MET A 307 -27.28 6.68 -6.19
N SER A 308 -27.24 7.76 -6.98
CA SER A 308 -27.59 7.69 -8.40
C SER A 308 -26.65 6.72 -9.14
N LEU A 309 -27.04 6.23 -10.33
CA LEU A 309 -26.20 5.29 -11.07
C LEU A 309 -24.86 5.91 -11.47
N ARG A 310 -24.85 7.20 -11.81
CA ARG A 310 -23.63 7.93 -12.16
C ARG A 310 -22.71 8.07 -10.96
N ASP A 311 -23.26 8.51 -9.82
CA ASP A 311 -22.46 8.73 -8.61
C ASP A 311 -21.92 7.41 -8.08
N GLN A 312 -22.73 6.33 -8.10
CA GLN A 312 -22.28 5.01 -7.69
C GLN A 312 -21.12 4.50 -8.57
N LYS A 313 -21.14 4.76 -9.88
CA LYS A 313 -20.02 4.41 -10.79
C LYS A 313 -18.76 5.20 -10.47
N ILE A 314 -18.89 6.50 -10.19
CA ILE A 314 -17.75 7.36 -9.82
C ILE A 314 -17.16 6.91 -8.50
N VAL A 315 -17.99 6.74 -7.46
CA VAL A 315 -17.54 6.30 -6.14
C VAL A 315 -16.93 4.90 -6.22
N PHE A 316 -17.51 3.98 -7.00
CA PHE A 316 -16.93 2.65 -7.22
C PHE A 316 -15.55 2.72 -7.86
N TYR A 317 -15.40 3.50 -8.94
CA TYR A 317 -14.11 3.70 -9.59
C TYR A 317 -13.07 4.32 -8.65
N VAL A 318 -13.44 5.35 -7.88
CA VAL A 318 -12.55 5.97 -6.90
C VAL A 318 -12.18 4.98 -5.81
N THR A 319 -13.11 4.12 -5.36
CA THR A 319 -12.83 3.06 -4.39
C THR A 319 -11.80 2.06 -4.91
N GLU A 320 -11.87 1.67 -6.19
CA GLU A 320 -10.85 0.82 -6.81
C GLU A 320 -9.48 1.49 -6.83
N VAL A 321 -9.41 2.78 -7.19
CA VAL A 321 -8.17 3.57 -7.17
C VAL A 321 -7.58 3.62 -5.76
N VAL A 322 -8.39 4.01 -4.76
CA VAL A 322 -7.95 4.08 -3.36
C VAL A 322 -7.51 2.71 -2.87
N SER A 323 -8.22 1.63 -3.24
CA SER A 323 -7.85 0.26 -2.89
C SER A 323 -6.52 -0.19 -3.50
N ALA A 324 -6.19 0.29 -4.69
CA ALA A 324 -4.90 0.00 -5.33
C ALA A 324 -3.74 0.77 -4.68
N TRP A 325 -4.03 1.86 -3.96
CA TRP A 325 -3.03 2.67 -3.24
C TRP A 325 -2.95 2.33 -1.75
N SER A 326 -3.95 1.63 -1.21
CA SER A 326 -3.96 1.12 0.15
C SER A 326 -2.96 -0.03 0.31
N ALA A 327 -1.82 0.24 0.95
CA ALA A 327 -0.69 -0.68 1.06
C ALA A 327 -0.46 -1.19 2.50
N ILE A 328 -1.49 -1.21 3.34
CA ILE A 328 -1.39 -1.71 4.72
C ILE A 328 -0.99 -3.20 4.80
N ASP A 329 -1.37 -3.99 3.79
CA ASP A 329 -0.97 -5.40 3.62
C ASP A 329 0.50 -5.53 3.23
N VAL A 330 0.99 -4.67 2.35
CA VAL A 330 2.42 -4.60 1.99
C VAL A 330 3.25 -4.18 3.20
N PHE A 331 2.75 -3.22 3.98
CA PHE A 331 3.39 -2.72 5.20
C PHE A 331 3.51 -3.79 6.30
N ILE A 332 2.46 -4.56 6.57
CA ILE A 332 2.55 -5.62 7.58
C ILE A 332 3.55 -6.71 7.17
N ILE A 333 3.63 -7.05 5.88
CA ILE A 333 4.61 -8.00 5.36
C ILE A 333 6.02 -7.46 5.49
N SER A 334 6.25 -6.17 5.25
CA SER A 334 7.56 -5.56 5.47
C SER A 334 7.97 -5.59 6.94
N ILE A 335 7.06 -5.33 7.89
CA ILE A 335 7.38 -5.47 9.33
C ILE A 335 7.76 -6.92 9.65
N LEU A 336 6.92 -7.88 9.29
CA LEU A 336 7.12 -9.29 9.64
C LEU A 336 8.45 -9.81 9.07
N SER A 337 8.78 -9.44 7.83
CA SER A 337 10.02 -9.84 7.16
C SER A 337 11.23 -9.16 7.80
N SER A 338 11.20 -7.83 7.97
CA SER A 338 12.32 -7.09 8.58
C SER A 338 12.61 -7.54 10.00
N VAL A 339 11.60 -7.69 10.84
CA VAL A 339 11.78 -8.03 12.26
C VAL A 339 12.43 -9.40 12.44
N VAL A 340 12.07 -10.37 11.59
CA VAL A 340 12.63 -11.73 11.66
C VAL A 340 14.09 -11.77 11.24
N GLU A 341 14.47 -11.00 10.21
CA GLU A 341 15.77 -11.17 9.55
C GLU A 341 16.82 -10.11 9.93
N ILE A 342 16.43 -9.03 10.61
CA ILE A 342 17.33 -7.90 10.89
C ILE A 342 18.58 -8.28 11.69
N ASN A 343 18.48 -9.23 12.64
CA ASN A 343 19.63 -9.63 13.45
C ASN A 343 20.72 -10.31 12.60
N GLN A 344 20.30 -11.12 11.63
CA GLN A 344 21.22 -11.82 10.72
C GLN A 344 21.87 -10.81 9.78
N PHE A 345 21.07 -9.89 9.24
CA PHE A 345 21.57 -8.83 8.37
C PHE A 345 22.53 -7.88 9.11
N ALA A 346 22.22 -7.52 10.36
CA ALA A 346 23.07 -6.70 11.22
C ALA A 346 24.45 -7.34 11.47
N GLN A 347 24.49 -8.65 11.75
CA GLN A 347 25.74 -9.39 11.93
C GLN A 347 26.57 -9.43 10.64
N PHE A 348 25.91 -9.60 9.49
CA PHE A 348 26.58 -9.54 8.19
C PHE A 348 27.16 -8.15 7.89
N LEU A 349 26.46 -7.07 8.25
CA LEU A 349 26.91 -5.69 7.98
C LEU A 349 28.20 -5.36 8.75
N ILE A 350 28.38 -5.90 9.95
CA ILE A 350 29.65 -5.80 10.70
C ILE A 350 30.73 -6.62 10.00
N GLY A 351 30.38 -7.83 9.55
CA GLY A 351 31.30 -8.80 8.98
C GLY A 351 32.45 -9.12 9.93
N ASP A 352 33.63 -9.35 9.36
CA ASP A 352 34.80 -9.83 10.10
C ASP A 352 35.51 -8.72 10.91
N LYS A 353 35.01 -7.47 10.83
CA LYS A 353 35.64 -6.29 11.44
C LYS A 353 35.75 -6.41 12.96
N CYS A 354 34.88 -7.21 13.57
CA CYS A 354 34.84 -7.38 15.01
C CYS A 354 35.37 -8.74 15.51
N ASP A 355 35.82 -9.62 14.63
CA ASP A 355 36.24 -10.99 14.98
C ASP A 355 37.34 -11.01 16.05
N ILE A 356 38.29 -10.07 15.95
CA ILE A 356 39.39 -9.93 16.93
C ILE A 356 38.82 -9.58 18.30
N VAL A 357 37.88 -8.63 18.35
CA VAL A 357 37.25 -8.16 19.59
C VAL A 357 36.38 -9.26 20.20
N GLU A 358 35.61 -9.98 19.38
CA GLU A 358 34.80 -11.12 19.82
C GLU A 358 35.67 -12.24 20.37
N LYS A 359 36.82 -12.51 19.75
CA LYS A 359 37.78 -13.53 20.21
C LYS A 359 38.44 -13.15 21.54
N ILE A 360 38.78 -11.88 21.74
CA ILE A 360 39.40 -11.39 22.99
C ILE A 360 38.37 -11.38 24.13
N LEU A 361 37.18 -10.84 23.89
CA LEU A 361 36.16 -10.62 24.92
C LEU A 361 35.19 -11.79 25.08
N LYS A 362 35.25 -12.80 24.22
CA LYS A 362 34.35 -13.97 24.17
C LYS A 362 32.86 -13.57 24.19
N GLN A 363 32.54 -12.44 23.59
CA GLN A 363 31.19 -11.87 23.52
C GLN A 363 30.97 -11.22 22.16
N LYS A 364 29.73 -11.28 21.66
CA LYS A 364 29.37 -10.63 20.39
C LYS A 364 29.55 -9.11 20.48
N CYS A 365 30.04 -8.50 19.41
CA CYS A 365 30.23 -7.07 19.35
C CYS A 365 28.91 -6.31 19.28
N PHE A 366 28.02 -6.73 18.40
CA PHE A 366 26.73 -6.12 18.20
C PHE A 366 25.72 -7.16 17.74
N GLY A 367 24.50 -7.02 18.22
CA GLY A 367 23.37 -7.83 17.81
C GLY A 367 22.09 -7.08 18.11
N VAL A 368 21.06 -7.34 17.32
CA VAL A 368 19.76 -6.69 17.50
C VAL A 368 18.74 -7.79 17.76
N GLU A 369 18.23 -7.85 18.98
CA GLU A 369 17.11 -8.72 19.29
C GLU A 369 15.80 -8.00 19.03
N THR A 370 14.88 -8.65 18.34
CA THR A 370 13.59 -8.08 18.00
C THR A 370 12.46 -8.80 18.70
N LYS A 371 11.43 -8.04 19.09
CA LYS A 371 10.21 -8.59 19.67
C LYS A 371 9.01 -7.95 19.04
N PHE A 372 8.03 -8.78 18.66
CA PHE A 372 6.71 -8.31 18.26
C PHE A 372 5.96 -7.79 19.48
N LEU A 373 5.28 -6.66 19.30
CA LEU A 373 4.42 -6.01 20.29
C LEU A 373 2.96 -6.06 19.82
N PRO A 374 1.97 -5.79 20.69
CA PRO A 374 0.55 -5.94 20.33
C PRO A 374 0.11 -5.16 19.08
N GLY A 375 0.75 -4.02 18.77
CA GLY A 375 0.42 -3.20 17.61
C GLY A 375 0.48 -3.95 16.27
N VAL A 376 1.42 -4.90 16.12
CA VAL A 376 1.56 -5.67 14.86
C VAL A 376 0.31 -6.51 14.58
N TRP A 377 -0.33 -7.04 15.62
CA TRP A 377 -1.50 -7.88 15.50
C TRP A 377 -2.76 -7.06 15.21
N TYR A 378 -2.84 -5.82 15.70
CA TYR A 378 -3.90 -4.88 15.31
C TYR A 378 -3.83 -4.54 13.82
N ILE A 379 -2.63 -4.24 13.31
CA ILE A 379 -2.42 -3.93 11.89
C ILE A 379 -2.65 -5.18 11.03
N PHE A 380 -2.20 -6.35 11.46
CA PHE A 380 -2.45 -7.62 10.75
C PHE A 380 -3.94 -7.93 10.65
N ALA A 381 -4.68 -7.83 11.77
CA ALA A 381 -6.12 -8.02 11.79
C ALA A 381 -6.84 -6.98 10.91
N ALA A 382 -6.44 -5.72 10.99
CA ALA A 382 -6.96 -4.65 10.14
C ALA A 382 -6.73 -4.93 8.64
N ALA A 383 -5.51 -5.32 8.24
CA ALA A 383 -5.18 -5.62 6.86
C ALA A 383 -6.02 -6.79 6.31
N LEU A 384 -6.21 -7.85 7.12
CA LEU A 384 -7.03 -9.00 6.76
C LEU A 384 -8.51 -8.63 6.64
N MET A 385 -9.05 -7.90 7.62
CA MET A 385 -10.43 -7.40 7.58
C MET A 385 -10.67 -6.47 6.39
N LEU A 386 -9.75 -5.55 6.11
CA LEU A 386 -9.86 -4.62 4.99
C LEU A 386 -9.79 -5.36 3.65
N PHE A 387 -8.93 -6.38 3.53
CA PHE A 387 -8.82 -7.20 2.32
C PHE A 387 -10.14 -7.92 2.02
N PHE A 388 -10.73 -8.60 3.00
CA PHE A 388 -11.98 -9.33 2.78
C PHE A 388 -13.17 -8.39 2.57
N SER A 389 -13.29 -7.34 3.39
CA SER A 389 -14.38 -6.36 3.28
C SER A 389 -14.35 -5.63 1.94
N SER A 390 -13.18 -5.18 1.48
CA SER A 390 -13.07 -4.50 0.18
C SER A 390 -13.47 -5.43 -0.96
N ARG A 391 -12.98 -6.68 -0.97
CA ARG A 391 -13.33 -7.65 -2.02
C ARG A 391 -14.80 -7.97 -2.07
N ILE A 392 -15.43 -8.21 -0.90
CA ILE A 392 -16.86 -8.54 -0.81
C ILE A 392 -17.71 -7.35 -1.24
N ILE A 393 -17.45 -6.17 -0.67
CA ILE A 393 -18.23 -4.95 -0.96
C ILE A 393 -18.08 -4.56 -2.43
N SER A 394 -16.85 -4.52 -2.97
CA SER A 394 -16.63 -4.19 -4.38
C SER A 394 -17.32 -5.20 -5.31
N TRP A 395 -17.25 -6.50 -5.03
CA TRP A 395 -17.94 -7.50 -5.84
C TRP A 395 -19.47 -7.35 -5.81
N MET A 396 -20.06 -7.09 -4.63
CA MET A 396 -21.49 -6.83 -4.50
C MET A 396 -21.90 -5.54 -5.23
N SER A 397 -21.11 -4.47 -5.09
CA SER A 397 -21.33 -3.20 -5.77
C SER A 397 -21.23 -3.34 -7.29
N GLU A 398 -20.27 -4.10 -7.81
CA GLU A 398 -20.12 -4.37 -9.25
C GLU A 398 -21.36 -5.07 -9.81
N LYS A 399 -21.83 -6.14 -9.15
CA LYS A 399 -23.06 -6.84 -9.56
C LYS A 399 -24.30 -5.95 -9.52
N ALA A 400 -24.42 -5.10 -8.51
CA ALA A 400 -25.51 -4.14 -8.40
C ALA A 400 -25.46 -3.10 -9.53
N LEU A 401 -24.26 -2.61 -9.86
CA LEU A 401 -24.03 -1.67 -10.96
C LEU A 401 -24.39 -2.27 -12.32
N GLU A 402 -23.96 -3.51 -12.61
CA GLU A 402 -24.29 -4.20 -13.87
C GLU A 402 -25.80 -4.38 -14.05
N ARG A 403 -26.52 -4.75 -12.99
CA ARG A 403 -27.97 -4.90 -13.01
C ARG A 403 -28.67 -3.56 -13.26
N ARG A 404 -28.27 -2.50 -12.55
CA ARG A 404 -28.83 -1.15 -12.74
C ARG A 404 -28.56 -0.59 -14.13
N GLU A 405 -27.37 -0.84 -14.68
CA GLU A 405 -27.00 -0.44 -16.05
C GLU A 405 -27.87 -1.16 -17.08
N THR A 406 -28.06 -2.48 -16.93
CA THR A 406 -28.90 -3.26 -17.85
C THR A 406 -30.35 -2.75 -17.85
N LEU A 407 -30.90 -2.46 -16.68
CA LEU A 407 -32.25 -1.90 -16.53
C LEU A 407 -32.38 -0.50 -17.17
N ALA A 408 -31.38 0.36 -16.96
CA ALA A 408 -31.36 1.71 -17.55
C ALA A 408 -31.29 1.65 -19.09
N LEU A 409 -30.52 0.71 -19.65
CA LEU A 409 -30.45 0.50 -21.10
C LEU A 409 -31.79 0.01 -21.65
N SER A 410 -32.42 -0.99 -21.01
CA SER A 410 -33.73 -1.49 -21.46
C SER A 410 -34.84 -0.43 -21.40
N ALA A 411 -34.83 0.43 -20.39
CA ALA A 411 -35.80 1.52 -20.26
C ALA A 411 -35.62 2.63 -21.30
N SER A 412 -34.42 2.80 -21.86
CA SER A 412 -34.16 3.76 -22.93
C SER A 412 -34.61 3.28 -24.32
N THR A 413 -34.82 1.97 -24.46
CA THR A 413 -35.24 1.32 -25.72
C THR A 413 -36.75 1.07 -25.82
N SER A 414 -37.47 1.11 -24.69
CA SER A 414 -38.94 1.05 -24.59
C SER A 414 -39.55 2.44 -24.66
#